data_AF-A0A970T4H6-F1
#
_entry.id   AF-A0A970T4H6-F1
#
_cell.length_a   1.000
_cell.length_b   1.000
_cell.length_c   1.000
_cell.angle_alpha   90.00
_cell.angle_beta   90.00
_cell.angle_gamma   90.00
#
_symmetry.space_group_name_H-M   'P 1'
#
loop_
_entity.id
_entity.type
_entity.pdbx_description
1 polymer ?
#
loop_
_entity_poly.entity_id
_entity_poly.type
_entity_poly.pdbx_seq_one_letter_code
_entity_poly.pdbx_strand_id
1 'polypeptide(L)'
;MFIKIRNKGISVPIIQGGMGVGISLGGLAGAVAAEGGMGVISSVHIGYREKDILSNPMEANHRALLKEVEKVRKISKNKGMIGVN
;
A
#
# COMPACT_ATOMS: atom_id res chain seq x y z
N MET A 1 -0.47 -17.96 -14.87
CA MET A 1 -0.37 -18.64 -13.56
C MET A 1 -1.14 -17.81 -12.55
N PHE A 2 -2.13 -18.37 -11.85
CA PHE A 2 -3.00 -17.64 -10.91
C PHE A 2 -2.63 -18.03 -9.48
N ILE A 3 -2.41 -17.05 -8.59
CA ILE A 3 -2.16 -17.29 -7.17
C ILE A 3 -3.42 -16.91 -6.39
N LYS A 4 -3.87 -17.82 -5.52
CA LYS A 4 -5.01 -17.62 -4.63
C LYS A 4 -4.54 -17.61 -3.18
N ILE A 5 -4.92 -16.57 -2.44
CA ILE A 5 -4.70 -16.47 -1.00
C ILE A 5 -6.08 -16.32 -0.36
N ARG A 6 -6.51 -17.36 0.37
CA ARG A 6 -7.88 -17.47 0.91
C ARG A 6 -8.92 -17.26 -0.19
N ASN A 7 -9.74 -16.22 -0.10
CA ASN A 7 -10.80 -15.88 -1.05
C ASN A 7 -10.40 -14.80 -2.06
N LYS A 8 -9.13 -14.38 -2.10
CA LYS A 8 -8.60 -13.37 -3.03
C LYS A 8 -7.60 -14.00 -4.00
N GLY A 9 -7.47 -13.41 -5.18
CA GLY A 9 -6.54 -13.90 -6.21
C GLY A 9 -5.83 -12.78 -6.95
N ILE A 10 -4.64 -13.11 -7.46
CA ILE A 10 -3.85 -12.28 -8.37
C ILE A 10 -3.61 -13.06 -9.66
N SER A 11 -3.79 -12.39 -10.80
CA SER A 11 -3.58 -12.97 -12.14
C SER A 11 -2.12 -12.94 -12.57
N VAL A 12 -1.34 -12.04 -11.96
CA VAL A 12 0.11 -11.92 -12.15
C VAL A 12 0.77 -12.34 -10.83
N PRO A 13 1.61 -13.39 -10.81
CA PRO A 13 2.23 -13.92 -9.59
C PRO A 13 3.40 -13.06 -9.11
N ILE A 14 3.21 -11.75 -9.03
CA ILE A 14 4.22 -10.76 -8.61
C ILE A 14 3.69 -10.01 -7.39
N ILE A 15 4.53 -9.97 -6.35
CA ILE A 15 4.31 -9.17 -5.14
C ILE A 15 5.38 -8.09 -5.12
N GLN A 16 4.97 -6.82 -5.16
CA GLN A 16 5.87 -5.70 -4.99
C GLN A 16 6.16 -5.52 -3.49
N GLY A 17 7.42 -5.63 -3.07
CA GLY A 17 7.81 -5.61 -1.66
C GLY A 17 7.66 -4.25 -0.98
N GLY A 18 7.18 -4.21 0.26
CA GLY A 18 6.97 -2.97 1.02
C GLY A 18 8.29 -2.31 1.45
N MET A 19 8.70 -1.26 0.74
CA MET A 19 9.87 -0.42 1.03
C MET A 19 9.45 0.87 1.75
N GLY A 20 10.07 1.15 2.91
CA GLY A 20 9.75 2.29 3.80
C GLY A 20 10.18 3.65 3.29
N VAL A 21 10.03 4.66 4.15
CA VAL A 21 10.49 6.05 3.91
C VAL A 21 9.92 6.63 2.59
N GLY A 22 8.66 6.31 2.31
CA GLY A 22 7.92 6.92 1.20
C GLY A 22 8.10 6.28 -0.18
N ILE A 23 8.78 5.13 -0.28
CA ILE A 23 8.90 4.40 -1.55
C ILE A 23 7.61 3.65 -1.89
N SER A 24 7.18 2.74 -1.01
CA SER A 24 5.99 1.90 -1.24
C SER A 24 4.76 2.51 -0.59
N LEU A 25 4.17 3.48 -1.28
CA LEU A 25 2.93 4.14 -0.89
C LEU A 25 1.77 3.71 -1.80
N GLY A 26 0.58 4.29 -1.60
CA GLY A 26 -0.64 3.93 -2.33
C GLY A 26 -0.55 4.15 -3.85
N GLY A 27 0.38 4.98 -4.33
CA GLY A 27 0.67 5.14 -5.76
C GLY A 27 1.26 3.87 -6.39
N LEU A 28 2.45 3.45 -5.90
CA LEU A 28 3.14 2.26 -6.41
C LEU A 28 2.33 0.98 -6.13
N ALA A 29 1.88 0.81 -4.89
CA ALA A 29 1.08 -0.36 -4.51
C ALA A 29 -0.22 -0.43 -5.33
N GLY A 30 -0.83 0.72 -5.62
CA GLY A 30 -2.08 0.80 -6.37
C GLY A 30 -1.88 0.41 -7.83
N ALA A 31 -0.79 0.89 -8.44
CA ALA A 31 -0.44 0.55 -9.82
C ALA A 31 -0.19 -0.95 -9.99
N VAL A 32 0.58 -1.56 -9.08
CA VAL A 32 0.84 -3.02 -9.14
C VAL A 32 -0.44 -3.84 -9.00
N ALA A 33 -1.33 -3.44 -8.09
CA ALA A 33 -2.63 -4.09 -7.93
C ALA A 33 -3.52 -3.90 -9.18
N ALA A 34 -3.50 -2.73 -9.80
CA ALA A 34 -4.25 -2.43 -11.04
C ALA A 34 -3.81 -3.32 -12.22
N GLU A 35 -2.53 -3.72 -12.26
CA GLU A 35 -1.97 -4.67 -13.23
C GLU A 35 -2.19 -6.15 -12.85
N GLY A 36 -2.93 -6.42 -11.78
CA GLY A 36 -3.32 -7.77 -11.38
C GLY A 36 -2.29 -8.51 -10.52
N GLY A 37 -1.26 -7.82 -10.03
CA GLY A 37 -0.34 -8.32 -9.00
C GLY A 37 -0.79 -7.97 -7.58
N MET A 38 0.13 -8.09 -6.61
CA MET A 38 -0.06 -7.59 -5.24
C MET A 38 0.87 -6.40 -4.98
N GLY A 39 0.29 -5.23 -4.70
CA GLY A 39 1.04 -4.07 -4.21
C GLY A 39 1.05 -4.02 -2.68
N VAL A 40 2.17 -3.63 -2.07
CA VAL A 40 2.31 -3.57 -0.61
C VAL A 40 2.62 -2.14 -0.18
N ILE A 41 1.80 -1.58 0.71
CA ILE A 41 2.09 -0.29 1.37
C ILE A 41 3.07 -0.55 2.52
N SER A 42 4.12 0.25 2.65
CA SER A 42 4.99 0.25 3.81
C SER A 42 4.52 1.27 4.85
N SER A 43 4.25 0.81 6.05
CA SER A 43 3.89 1.62 7.22
C SER A 43 5.11 2.25 7.92
N VAL A 44 6.32 1.73 7.65
CA VAL A 44 7.58 2.25 8.21
C VAL A 44 7.76 3.72 7.84
N HIS A 45 7.63 4.57 8.87
CA HIS A 45 7.74 6.03 8.77
C HIS A 45 6.82 6.66 7.70
N ILE A 46 5.61 6.11 7.54
CA ILE A 46 4.66 6.55 6.51
C ILE A 46 4.22 8.02 6.66
N GLY A 47 4.20 8.53 7.89
CA GLY A 47 3.86 9.91 8.23
C GLY A 47 4.99 10.93 7.99
N TYR A 48 6.09 10.57 7.34
CA TYR A 48 7.27 11.45 7.18
C TYR A 48 7.01 12.83 6.55
N ARG A 49 5.87 13.01 5.87
CA ARG A 49 5.45 14.30 5.28
C ARG A 49 4.43 15.06 6.13
N GLU A 50 3.92 14.46 7.19
CA GLU A 50 2.98 15.12 8.09
C GLU A 50 3.72 16.15 8.96
N LYS A 51 3.11 17.31 9.19
CA LYS A 51 3.74 18.47 9.86
C LYS A 51 4.16 18.17 11.30
N ASP A 52 3.45 17.25 11.94
CA ASP A 52 3.56 16.86 13.34
C ASP A 52 4.28 15.53 13.55
N ILE A 53 4.96 14.96 12.54
CA ILE A 53 5.64 13.67 12.66
C ILE A 53 6.64 13.59 13.82
N LEU A 54 7.30 14.71 14.16
CA LEU A 54 8.27 14.77 15.26
C LEU A 54 7.62 14.93 16.64
N SER A 55 6.47 15.61 16.72
CA SER A 55 5.79 15.92 17.99
C SER A 55 4.65 14.95 18.32
N ASN A 56 4.02 14.35 17.31
CA ASN A 56 2.93 13.39 17.43
C ASN A 56 3.02 12.29 16.34
N PRO A 57 4.05 11.42 16.39
CA PRO A 57 4.30 10.44 15.35
C PRO A 57 3.17 9.43 15.17
N MET A 58 2.45 9.07 16.25
CA MET A 58 1.38 8.09 16.19
C MET A 58 0.20 8.58 15.35
N GLU A 59 -0.32 9.77 15.65
CA GLU A 59 -1.42 10.37 14.87
C GLU A 59 -1.00 10.70 13.44
N ALA A 60 0.23 11.21 13.26
CA ALA A 60 0.79 11.47 11.94
C ALA A 60 0.84 10.20 11.07
N ASN A 61 1.39 9.11 11.59
CA ASN A 61 1.46 7.84 10.86
C ASN A 61 0.07 7.24 10.61
N HIS A 62 -0.84 7.32 11.58
CA HIS A 62 -2.21 6.83 11.43
C HIS A 62 -2.94 7.57 10.30
N ARG A 63 -2.91 8.91 10.32
CA ARG A 63 -3.52 9.76 9.29
C ARG A 63 -2.92 9.51 7.90
N ALA A 64 -1.60 9.37 7.81
CA ALA A 64 -0.92 9.08 6.55
C ALA A 64 -1.28 7.68 6.02
N LEU A 65 -1.33 6.66 6.88
CA LEU A 65 -1.72 5.31 6.48
C LEU A 65 -3.14 5.26 5.92
N LEU A 66 -4.11 5.94 6.55
CA LEU A 66 -5.47 6.02 6.05
C LEU A 66 -5.53 6.67 4.64
N LYS A 67 -4.81 7.78 4.43
CA LYS A 67 -4.72 8.45 3.12
C LYS A 67 -4.18 7.50 2.04
N GLU A 68 -3.12 6.74 2.35
CA GLU A 68 -2.52 5.82 1.39
C GLU A 68 -3.38 4.57 1.13
N VAL A 69 -4.11 4.07 2.14
CA VAL A 69 -5.11 2.99 1.98
C VAL A 69 -6.28 3.44 1.10
N GLU A 70 -6.73 4.69 1.22
CA GLU A 70 -7.76 5.22 0.30
C GLU A 70 -7.22 5.34 -1.12
N LYS A 71 -5.99 5.87 -1.27
CA LYS A 71 -5.34 6.06 -2.56
C LYS A 71 -5.16 4.74 -3.30
N VAL A 72 -4.67 3.70 -2.63
CA VAL A 72 -4.46 2.38 -3.23
C VAL A 72 -5.78 1.74 -3.67
N ARG A 73 -6.87 1.89 -2.89
CA ARG A 73 -8.21 1.40 -3.25
C ARG A 73 -8.74 2.09 -4.50
N LYS A 74 -8.55 3.41 -4.61
CA LYS A 74 -8.95 4.19 -5.79
C LYS A 74 -8.18 3.77 -7.05
N ILE A 75 -6.86 3.59 -6.95
CA ILE A 75 -6.01 3.26 -8.11
C ILE A 75 -6.20 1.81 -8.56
N SER A 76 -6.28 0.86 -7.61
CA SER A 76 -6.39 -0.57 -7.93
C SER A 76 -7.69 -0.95 -8.63
N LYS A 77 -8.76 -0.15 -8.48
CA LYS A 77 -10.08 -0.42 -9.08
C LYS A 77 -10.58 -1.86 -8.80
N ASN A 78 -10.35 -2.35 -7.58
CA ASN A 78 -10.66 -3.72 -7.13
C ASN A 78 -9.96 -4.84 -7.93
N LYS A 79 -8.88 -4.53 -8.65
CA LYS A 79 -7.99 -5.52 -9.27
C LYS A 79 -6.85 -5.90 -8.32
N GLY A 80 -6.30 -7.09 -8.53
CA GLY A 80 -5.15 -7.59 -7.79
C GLY A 80 -5.39 -7.67 -6.29
N MET A 81 -4.32 -7.54 -5.51
CA MET A 81 -4.37 -7.54 -4.05
C MET A 81 -3.54 -6.41 -3.46
N ILE A 82 -3.89 -6.03 -2.23
CA ILE A 82 -3.20 -4.97 -1.48
C ILE A 82 -2.73 -5.58 -0.15
N GLY A 83 -1.44 -5.41 0.14
CA GLY A 83 -0.82 -5.71 1.42
C GLY A 83 -0.40 -4.44 2.18
N VAL A 84 -0.15 -4.59 3.47
CA VAL A 84 0.48 -3.57 4.32
C VAL A 84 1.58 -4.26 5.11
N ASN A 85 2.77 -3.65 5.15
CA ASN A 85 3.94 -4.09 5.91
C ASN A 85 4.31 -3.03 6.94
#